data_AF-A0A2V5VYV3-F1
#
_entry.id   AF-A0A2V5VYV3-F1
#
_cell.length_a   1.000
_cell.length_b   1.000
_cell.length_c   1.000
_cell.angle_alpha   90.00
_cell.angle_beta   90.00
_cell.angle_gamma   90.00
#
_symmetry.space_group_name_H-M   'P 1'
#
loop_
_entity.id
_entity.type
_entity.pdbx_description
1 polymer ?
#
loop_
_entity_poly.entity_id
_entity_poly.type
_entity_poly.pdbx_seq_one_letter_code
_entity_poly.pdbx_strand_id
1 'polypeptide(L)'
;MPKEGVAVTHLLIVRDVARSLRFYKDVLGAHVLLEGPPGILRFHNSWLILSAEGAATDDRPGVTARAPHDGATLTSALNLRVADIYDVYERWRSRGAEFLTPPKEHKSEIRCYL
;
A
#
# COMPACT_ATOMS: atom_id res chain seq x y z
N MET A 1 15.95 5.78 3.71
CA MET A 1 15.56 7.20 3.86
C MET A 1 16.47 8.07 3.00
N PRO A 2 16.00 9.22 2.50
CA PRO A 2 16.78 10.02 1.54
C PRO A 2 18.05 10.57 2.20
N LYS A 3 19.16 10.53 1.46
CA LYS A 3 20.44 11.13 1.89
C LYS A 3 20.50 12.63 1.57
N GLU A 4 19.72 13.08 0.60
CA GLU A 4 19.62 14.48 0.15
C GLU A 4 18.19 14.78 -0.34
N GLY A 5 17.79 16.04 -0.29
CA GLY A 5 16.53 16.52 -0.87
C GLY A 5 15.26 15.95 -0.23
N VAL A 6 14.24 15.68 -1.06
CA VAL A 6 12.91 15.21 -0.65
C VAL A 6 12.60 13.88 -1.32
N ALA A 7 12.08 12.92 -0.55
CA ALA A 7 11.52 11.67 -1.08
C ALA A 7 10.01 11.63 -0.84
N VAL A 8 9.25 11.28 -1.88
CA VAL A 8 7.82 10.99 -1.74
C VAL A 8 7.66 9.64 -1.07
N THR A 9 6.86 9.60 -0.01
CA THR A 9 6.47 8.38 0.71
C THR A 9 4.97 8.38 0.90
N HIS A 10 4.37 7.20 1.06
CA HIS A 10 2.93 7.06 1.24
C HIS A 10 2.61 6.49 2.61
N LEU A 11 1.82 7.22 3.38
CA LEU A 11 1.24 6.76 4.64
C LEU A 11 -0.04 5.99 4.36
N LEU A 12 -0.16 4.80 4.96
CA LEU A 12 -1.38 4.00 5.00
C LEU A 12 -1.76 3.78 6.47
N ILE A 13 -2.99 4.14 6.81
CA ILE A 13 -3.56 3.80 8.12
C ILE A 13 -4.17 2.39 8.02
N VAL A 14 -3.71 1.49 8.89
CA VAL A 14 -4.08 0.08 8.88
C VAL A 14 -4.55 -0.37 10.26
N ARG A 15 -5.42 -1.37 10.30
CA ARG A 15 -5.92 -1.95 11.56
C ARG A 15 -4.89 -2.85 12.26
N ASP A 16 -3.99 -3.46 11.50
CA ASP A 16 -2.96 -4.38 12.00
C ASP A 16 -1.67 -4.18 11.20
N VAL A 17 -0.71 -3.46 11.78
CA VAL A 17 0.57 -3.14 11.14
C VAL A 17 1.37 -4.39 10.82
N ALA A 18 1.42 -5.37 11.73
CA ALA A 18 2.20 -6.59 11.53
C ALA A 18 1.62 -7.45 10.40
N ARG A 19 0.29 -7.59 10.33
CA ARG A 19 -0.37 -8.28 9.21
C ARG A 19 -0.15 -7.55 7.90
N SER A 20 -0.26 -6.22 7.88
CA SER A 20 -0.01 -5.44 6.67
C SER A 20 1.44 -5.52 6.20
N LEU A 21 2.43 -5.49 7.12
CA LEU A 21 3.85 -5.69 6.78
C LEU A 21 4.07 -7.02 6.07
N ARG A 22 3.53 -8.11 6.62
CA ARG A 22 3.61 -9.45 5.99
C ARG A 22 2.97 -9.45 4.60
N PHE A 23 1.81 -8.83 4.43
CA PHE A 23 1.17 -8.75 3.10
C PHE A 23 2.07 -8.05 2.08
N TYR A 24 2.53 -6.83 2.37
CA TYR A 24 3.39 -6.10 1.43
C TYR A 24 4.71 -6.82 1.16
N LYS A 25 5.29 -7.49 2.17
CA LYS A 25 6.54 -8.25 2.02
C LYS A 25 6.34 -9.53 1.21
N ASP A 26 5.46 -10.41 1.67
CA ASP A 26 5.38 -11.79 1.20
C ASP A 26 4.55 -11.89 -0.09
N VAL A 27 3.53 -11.04 -0.25
CA VAL A 27 2.67 -11.02 -1.43
C VAL A 27 3.23 -10.09 -2.51
N LEU A 28 3.49 -8.84 -2.14
CA LEU A 28 3.88 -7.79 -3.09
C LEU A 28 5.41 -7.63 -3.25
N GLY A 29 6.22 -8.35 -2.46
CA GLY A 29 7.68 -8.36 -2.58
C GLY A 29 8.36 -7.10 -2.06
N ALA A 30 7.70 -6.34 -1.18
CA ALA A 30 8.30 -5.17 -0.53
C ALA A 30 9.40 -5.58 0.46
N HIS A 31 10.38 -4.70 0.67
CA HIS A 31 11.45 -4.94 1.63
C HIS A 31 11.18 -4.18 2.93
N VAL A 32 11.03 -4.91 4.04
CA VAL A 32 10.78 -4.33 5.36
C VAL A 32 12.05 -3.65 5.86
N LEU A 33 11.91 -2.39 6.25
CA LEU A 33 12.95 -1.58 6.88
C LEU A 33 12.73 -1.40 8.39
N LEU A 34 11.46 -1.43 8.83
CA LEU A 34 11.06 -1.33 10.23
C LEU A 34 9.77 -2.11 10.48
N GLU A 35 9.73 -2.92 11.55
CA GLU A 35 8.63 -3.85 11.85
C GLU A 35 7.55 -3.32 12.83
N GLY A 36 7.84 -2.26 13.60
CA GLY A 36 6.92 -1.72 14.62
C GLY A 36 5.78 -0.88 14.05
N PRO A 37 4.93 -0.24 14.86
CA PRO A 37 4.11 0.90 14.46
C PRO A 37 4.89 2.22 14.70
N PRO A 38 5.17 3.03 13.66
CA PRO A 38 4.85 2.77 12.27
C PRO A 38 5.80 1.75 11.63
N GLY A 39 5.26 0.93 10.74
CA GLY A 39 6.02 -0.04 9.95
C GLY A 39 6.51 0.64 8.69
N ILE A 40 7.73 0.37 8.25
CA ILE A 40 8.30 1.03 7.07
C ILE A 40 8.77 -0.03 6.09
N LEU A 41 8.32 0.08 4.84
CA LEU A 41 8.76 -0.77 3.74
C LEU A 41 9.34 0.07 2.60
N ARG A 42 10.39 -0.45 1.95
CA ARG A 42 10.75 -0.06 0.59
C ARG A 42 9.84 -0.81 -0.37
N PHE A 43 9.11 -0.08 -1.20
CA PHE A 43 8.25 -0.65 -2.23
C PHE A 43 8.61 -0.05 -3.59
N HIS A 44 9.33 -0.84 -4.39
CA HIS A 44 9.94 -0.41 -5.65
C HIS A 44 10.74 0.89 -5.51
N ASN A 45 10.31 1.95 -6.19
CA ASN A 45 10.92 3.27 -6.20
C ASN A 45 10.39 4.18 -5.09
N SER A 46 9.43 3.74 -4.27
CA SER A 46 8.85 4.50 -3.15
C SER A 46 9.00 3.82 -1.78
N TRP A 47 8.44 4.43 -0.74
CA TRP A 47 8.34 3.86 0.60
C TRP A 47 6.90 3.90 1.07
N LEU A 48 6.48 2.82 1.73
CA LEU A 48 5.20 2.73 2.42
C LEU A 48 5.44 2.83 3.92
N ILE A 49 4.66 3.67 4.58
CA ILE A 49 4.63 3.85 6.03
C ILE A 49 3.26 3.32 6.49
N LEU A 50 3.27 2.32 7.35
CA LEU A 50 2.08 1.68 7.88
C LEU A 50 1.87 2.12 9.32
N SER A 51 0.84 2.92 9.58
CA SER A 51 0.51 3.37 10.93
C SER A 51 -0.77 2.73 11.41
N ALA A 52 -0.86 2.49 12.72
CA ALA A 52 -2.13 2.17 13.36
C ALA A 52 -3.08 3.39 13.32
N GLU A 53 -4.35 3.14 13.58
CA GLU A 53 -5.32 4.19 13.88
C GLU A 53 -4.90 4.99 15.12
N GLY A 54 -5.31 6.26 15.17
CA GLY A 54 -4.90 7.15 16.26
C GLY A 54 -5.86 8.31 16.45
N ALA A 55 -5.98 8.77 17.69
CA ALA A 55 -6.72 9.98 18.03
C ALA A 55 -6.00 11.24 17.50
N ALA A 56 -6.63 12.39 17.70
CA ALA A 56 -5.95 13.67 17.54
C ALA A 56 -4.77 13.78 18.53
N THR A 57 -3.70 14.42 18.07
CA THR A 57 -2.48 14.68 18.81
C THR A 57 -2.18 16.18 18.76
N ASP A 58 -1.19 16.65 19.52
CA ASP A 58 -0.80 18.07 19.54
C ASP A 58 -0.27 18.55 18.18
N ASP A 59 0.42 17.68 17.45
CA ASP A 59 0.90 17.90 16.08
C ASP A 59 -0.19 17.73 15.00
N ARG A 60 -1.32 17.11 15.35
CA ARG A 60 -2.48 16.90 14.45
C ARG A 60 -3.81 17.23 15.17
N PRO A 61 -4.01 18.50 15.56
CA PRO A 61 -5.17 18.89 16.35
C PRO A 61 -6.46 18.70 15.54
N GLY A 62 -7.44 18.03 16.14
CA GLY A 62 -8.74 17.73 15.52
C GLY A 62 -8.69 16.65 14.42
N VAL A 63 -7.53 16.09 14.10
CA VAL A 63 -7.38 15.09 13.02
C VAL A 63 -7.21 13.70 13.58
N THR A 64 -8.16 12.82 13.27
CA THR A 64 -8.14 11.43 13.69
C THR A 64 -7.69 10.53 12.54
N ALA A 65 -6.74 9.63 12.80
CA ALA A 65 -6.32 8.62 11.82
C ALA A 65 -7.23 7.39 11.91
N ARG A 66 -7.82 7.01 10.77
CA ARG A 66 -8.71 5.84 10.64
C ARG A 66 -8.32 5.03 9.42
N ALA A 67 -8.30 3.71 9.59
CA ALA A 67 -8.16 2.78 8.49
C ALA A 67 -9.46 2.77 7.65
N PRO A 68 -9.43 2.34 6.38
CA PRO A 68 -10.64 2.21 5.58
C PRO A 68 -11.69 1.35 6.29
N HIS A 69 -12.91 1.87 6.42
CA HIS A 69 -13.98 1.22 7.19
C HIS A 69 -14.34 -0.17 6.62
N ASP A 70 -14.37 -0.28 5.30
CA ASP A 70 -14.68 -1.50 4.55
C ASP A 70 -13.81 -1.59 3.28
N GLY A 71 -13.90 -2.72 2.58
CA GLY A 71 -13.21 -2.94 1.31
C GLY A 71 -13.99 -2.51 0.06
N ALA A 72 -15.20 -1.97 0.24
CA ALA A 72 -16.05 -1.53 -0.87
C ALA A 72 -15.96 -0.02 -1.13
N THR A 73 -15.40 0.73 -0.19
CA THR A 73 -15.25 2.18 -0.25
C THR A 73 -13.81 2.57 -0.60
N LEU A 74 -13.64 3.21 -1.76
CA LEU A 74 -12.34 3.73 -2.16
C LEU A 74 -11.98 4.96 -1.31
N THR A 75 -10.96 4.83 -0.47
CA THR A 75 -10.45 5.92 0.39
C THR A 75 -9.23 6.61 -0.21
N SER A 76 -8.38 5.84 -0.88
CA SER A 76 -7.21 6.32 -1.62
C SER A 76 -6.78 5.25 -2.63
N ALA A 77 -5.92 5.62 -3.59
CA ALA A 77 -5.37 4.70 -4.57
C ALA A 77 -3.87 4.91 -4.75
N LEU A 78 -3.09 3.83 -4.64
CA LEU A 78 -1.69 3.79 -5.07
C LEU A 78 -1.63 3.22 -6.49
N ASN A 79 -1.36 4.07 -7.47
CA ASN A 79 -1.26 3.65 -8.86
C ASN A 79 0.14 3.12 -9.18
N LEU A 80 0.21 1.86 -9.59
CA LEU A 80 1.45 1.20 -10.01
C LEU A 80 1.42 1.02 -11.53
N ARG A 81 2.37 1.67 -12.22
CA ARG A 81 2.56 1.45 -13.66
C ARG A 81 3.54 0.29 -13.82
N VAL A 82 3.12 -0.72 -14.57
CA VAL A 82 3.86 -1.96 -14.77
C VAL A 82 4.06 -2.19 -16.26
N ALA A 83 5.16 -2.85 -16.62
CA ALA A 83 5.46 -3.16 -18.01
C ALA A 83 4.52 -4.23 -18.59
N ASP A 84 4.15 -5.22 -17.76
CA ASP A 84 3.21 -6.28 -18.11
C ASP A 84 2.24 -6.50 -16.94
N ILE A 85 0.97 -6.15 -17.15
CA ILE A 85 -0.06 -6.27 -16.13
C ILE A 85 -0.51 -7.72 -15.91
N TYR A 86 -0.43 -8.58 -16.92
CA TYR A 86 -0.85 -9.98 -16.81
C TYR A 86 0.18 -10.79 -16.02
N ASP A 87 1.48 -10.57 -16.26
CA ASP A 87 2.55 -11.19 -15.47
C ASP A 87 2.50 -10.74 -14.00
N VAL A 88 2.33 -9.44 -13.73
CA VAL A 88 2.20 -8.94 -12.35
C VAL A 88 0.95 -9.50 -11.68
N TYR A 89 -0.20 -9.51 -12.37
CA TYR A 89 -1.45 -10.07 -11.87
C TYR A 89 -1.27 -11.54 -11.46
N GLU A 90 -0.77 -12.38 -12.37
CA GLU A 90 -0.60 -13.82 -12.09
C GLU A 90 0.43 -14.06 -10.98
N ARG A 91 1.55 -13.33 -11.00
CA ARG A 91 2.59 -13.45 -9.97
C ARG A 91 2.06 -13.09 -8.58
N TRP A 92 1.39 -11.96 -8.43
CA TRP A 92 0.86 -11.56 -7.12
C TRP A 92 -0.30 -12.45 -6.70
N ARG A 93 -1.19 -12.83 -7.61
CA ARG A 93 -2.27 -13.79 -7.33
C ARG A 93 -1.72 -15.13 -6.83
N SER A 94 -0.66 -15.65 -7.46
CA SER A 94 0.00 -16.90 -7.04
C SER A 94 0.61 -16.84 -5.63
N ARG A 95 0.83 -15.62 -5.09
CA ARG A 95 1.34 -15.37 -3.74
C ARG A 95 0.22 -15.02 -2.74
N GLY A 96 -1.04 -15.10 -3.15
CA GLY A 96 -2.19 -14.83 -2.28
C GLY A 96 -2.77 -13.42 -2.38
N ALA A 97 -2.45 -12.66 -3.44
CA ALA A 97 -3.10 -11.38 -3.70
C ALA A 97 -4.53 -11.61 -4.24
N GLU A 98 -5.52 -10.95 -3.64
CA GLU A 98 -6.92 -11.03 -4.05
C GLU A 98 -7.30 -9.79 -4.87
N PHE A 99 -7.38 -9.94 -6.19
CA PHE A 99 -7.81 -8.85 -7.07
C PHE A 99 -9.34 -8.79 -7.20
N LEU A 100 -9.90 -7.58 -7.28
CA LEU A 100 -11.33 -7.38 -7.52
C LEU A 100 -11.79 -7.96 -8.86
N THR A 101 -10.94 -7.86 -9.90
CA THR A 101 -11.14 -8.50 -11.20
C THR A 101 -9.80 -8.86 -11.83
N PRO A 102 -9.76 -9.79 -12.81
CA PRO A 102 -8.64 -9.86 -13.75
C PRO A 102 -8.40 -8.52 -14.48
N PRO A 103 -7.22 -8.32 -15.12
CA PRO A 103 -6.94 -7.14 -15.92
C PRO A 103 -8.03 -6.90 -16.97
N LYS A 104 -8.62 -5.71 -16.95
CA LYS A 104 -9.66 -5.27 -17.88
C LYS A 104 -9.09 -4.27 -18.86
N GLU A 105 -9.37 -4.48 -20.14
CA GLU A 105 -9.07 -3.53 -21.20
C GLU A 105 -10.13 -2.42 -21.21
N HIS A 106 -9.66 -1.18 -21.16
CA HIS A 106 -10.44 0.03 -21.35
C HIS A 106 -9.88 0.84 -22.51
N LYS A 107 -10.60 1.88 -22.93
CA LYS A 107 -10.24 2.71 -24.11
C LYS A 107 -8.81 3.26 -24.08
N SER A 108 -8.24 3.52 -22.91
CA SER A 108 -6.95 4.19 -22.75
C SER A 108 -5.93 3.41 -21.91
N GLU A 109 -6.33 2.30 -21.29
CA GLU A 109 -5.47 1.52 -20.40
C GLU A 109 -6.00 0.12 -20.16
N ILE A 110 -5.11 -0.79 -19.80
CA ILE A 110 -5.46 -2.07 -19.18
C ILE A 110 -5.22 -1.92 -17.68
N ARG A 111 -6.22 -2.22 -16.85
CA ARG A 111 -6.10 -2.09 -15.38
C ARG A 111 -6.89 -3.13 -14.61
N CYS A 112 -6.46 -3.37 -13.38
CA CYS A 112 -7.20 -4.09 -12.35
C CYS A 112 -6.92 -3.46 -10.99
N TYR A 113 -7.75 -3.80 -10.02
CA TYR A 113 -7.60 -3.37 -8.63
C TYR A 113 -7.30 -4.59 -7.77
N LEU A 114 -6.30 -4.42 -6.90
CA LEU A 114 -6.04 -5.32 -5.80
C LEU A 114 -6.85 -4.85 -4.60
#